data_AF-A0A6J6TSN9-F1
#
_entry.id   AF-A0A6J6TSN9-F1
#
_cell.length_a   1.000
_cell.length_b   1.000
_cell.length_c   1.000
_cell.angle_alpha   90.00
_cell.angle_beta   90.00
_cell.angle_gamma   90.00
#
_symmetry.space_group_name_H-M   'P 1'
#
loop_
_entity.id
_entity.type
_entity.pdbx_description
1 polymer ?
#
loop_
_entity_poly.entity_id
_entity_poly.type
_entity_poly.pdbx_seq_one_letter_code
_entity_poly.pdbx_strand_id
1 'polypeptide(L)'
;MSARAAQADAAGGSGFMQVSLPRAALLLAQGTGRLIRSVEDRGVVAILDSRIVTKRYGSVLLNSMPPLWRTSDKDVVRESLKRLNEGL
;
A
#
# COMPACT_ATOMS: atom_id res chain seq x y z
N MET A 1 3.72 -12.45 -16.74
CA MET A 1 2.92 -12.62 -15.49
C MET A 1 1.75 -13.58 -15.66
N SER A 2 1.05 -13.54 -16.81
CA SER A 2 -0.09 -14.42 -17.11
C SER A 2 0.17 -15.91 -16.84
N ALA A 3 1.32 -16.47 -17.21
CA ALA A 3 1.57 -17.92 -17.08
C ALA A 3 1.46 -18.48 -15.65
N ARG A 4 2.03 -17.81 -14.64
CA ARG A 4 1.94 -18.28 -13.24
C ARG A 4 0.54 -18.12 -12.65
N ALA A 5 -0.14 -17.02 -13.00
CA ALA A 5 -1.51 -16.80 -12.56
C ALA A 5 -2.47 -17.83 -13.19
N ALA A 6 -2.35 -18.03 -14.50
CA ALA A 6 -3.13 -19.02 -15.24
C ALA A 6 -2.87 -20.45 -14.75
N GLN A 7 -1.63 -20.78 -14.39
CA GLN A 7 -1.32 -22.09 -13.80
C GLN A 7 -1.98 -22.27 -12.42
N ALA A 8 -1.98 -21.24 -11.58
CA ALA A 8 -2.65 -21.28 -10.28
C ALA A 8 -4.18 -21.39 -10.43
N ASP A 9 -4.76 -20.69 -11.42
CA ASP A 9 -6.18 -20.80 -11.75
C ASP A 9 -6.52 -22.22 -12.27
N ALA A 10 -5.68 -22.78 -13.16
CA ALA A 10 -5.85 -24.14 -13.69
C ALA A 10 -5.73 -25.23 -12.61
N ALA A 11 -5.01 -24.97 -11.52
CA ALA A 11 -4.91 -25.85 -10.36
C ALA A 11 -6.06 -25.69 -9.36
N GLY A 12 -7.12 -24.93 -9.70
CA GLY A 12 -8.28 -24.68 -8.84
C GLY A 12 -8.06 -23.62 -7.76
N GLY A 13 -6.95 -22.90 -7.82
CA GLY A 13 -6.64 -21.78 -6.95
C GLY A 13 -7.10 -20.43 -7.50
N SER A 14 -6.55 -19.36 -6.94
CA SER A 14 -6.72 -18.01 -7.48
C SER A 14 -5.36 -17.42 -7.80
N GLY A 15 -5.05 -17.30 -9.09
CA GLY A 15 -3.85 -16.66 -9.60
C GLY A 15 -3.74 -15.20 -9.16
N PHE A 16 -4.88 -14.51 -8.99
CA PHE A 16 -4.89 -13.19 -8.36
C PHE A 16 -4.35 -13.24 -6.93
N MET A 17 -4.90 -14.10 -6.07
CA MET A 17 -4.51 -14.18 -4.67
C MET A 17 -3.09 -14.71 -4.48
N GLN A 18 -2.64 -15.62 -5.35
CA GLN A 18 -1.35 -16.29 -5.22
C GLN A 18 -0.20 -15.56 -5.92
N VAL A 19 -0.48 -14.76 -6.96
CA VAL A 19 0.57 -14.12 -7.78
C VAL A 19 0.44 -12.61 -7.79
N SER A 20 -0.72 -12.09 -8.14
CA SER A 20 -0.92 -10.64 -8.32
C SER A 20 -0.91 -9.89 -6.98
N LEU A 21 -1.62 -10.40 -5.98
CA LEU A 21 -1.74 -9.76 -4.67
C LEU A 21 -0.38 -9.70 -3.93
N PRO A 22 0.42 -10.79 -3.82
CA PRO A 22 1.73 -10.72 -3.18
C PRO A 22 2.70 -9.78 -3.90
N ARG A 23 2.62 -9.72 -5.25
CA ARG A 23 3.41 -8.77 -6.02
C ARG A 23 3.00 -7.32 -5.73
N ALA A 24 1.70 -7.03 -5.67
CA ALA A 24 1.22 -5.69 -5.33
C ALA A 24 1.65 -5.29 -3.90
N ALA A 25 1.59 -6.23 -2.95
CA ALA A 25 2.08 -6.03 -1.59
C ALA A 25 3.58 -5.68 -1.55
N LEU A 26 4.41 -6.42 -2.29
CA LEU A 26 5.85 -6.14 -2.41
C LEU A 26 6.13 -4.76 -3.00
N LEU A 27 5.43 -4.39 -4.09
CA LEU A 27 5.59 -3.09 -4.73
C LEU A 27 5.15 -1.94 -3.81
N LEU A 28 4.07 -2.11 -3.04
CA LEU A 28 3.63 -1.13 -2.04
C LEU A 28 4.64 -0.98 -0.91
N ALA A 29 5.21 -2.09 -0.43
CA ALA A 29 6.25 -2.07 0.60
C ALA A 29 7.49 -1.29 0.11
N GLN A 30 7.96 -1.61 -1.09
CA GLN A 30 9.10 -0.93 -1.71
C GLN A 30 8.82 0.54 -1.99
N GLY A 31 7.62 0.86 -2.50
CA GLY A 31 7.19 2.23 -2.74
C GLY A 31 7.14 3.06 -1.46
N THR A 32 6.62 2.49 -0.38
CA THR A 32 6.58 3.13 0.94
C THR A 32 7.96 3.30 1.54
N GLY A 33 8.88 2.35 1.32
CA GLY A 33 10.27 2.45 1.73
C GLY A 33 11.03 3.63 1.10
N ARG A 34 10.52 4.23 0.01
CA ARG A 34 11.09 5.46 -0.55
C ARG A 34 10.82 6.69 0.32
N LEU A 35 9.78 6.64 1.16
CA LEU A 35 9.45 7.69 2.11
C LEU A 35 10.27 7.57 3.40
N ILE A 36 10.53 6.36 3.89
CA ILE A 36 11.23 6.14 5.16
C ILE A 36 12.66 5.66 4.88
N ARG A 37 13.57 6.59 4.58
CA ARG A 37 15.01 6.33 4.37
C ARG A 37 15.87 6.74 5.57
N SER A 38 15.35 7.57 6.46
CA SER A 38 16.00 7.97 7.72
C SER A 38 14.98 8.08 8.87
N VAL A 39 15.46 8.19 10.11
CA VAL A 39 14.60 8.40 11.31
C VAL A 39 13.95 9.79 11.34
N GLU A 40 14.50 10.73 10.57
CA GLU A 40 14.00 12.11 10.45
C GLU A 40 13.02 12.26 9.29
N ASP A 41 12.93 11.27 8.40
CA ASP A 41 12.02 11.35 7.26
C ASP A 41 10.57 11.45 7.73
N ARG A 42 9.84 12.38 7.12
CA ARG A 42 8.42 12.60 7.34
C ARG A 42 7.72 12.77 6.00
N GLY A 43 6.47 12.32 5.92
CA GLY A 43 5.66 12.53 4.74
C GLY A 43 4.38 11.71 4.75
N VAL A 44 3.74 11.66 3.59
CA VAL A 44 2.45 10.99 3.38
C VAL A 44 2.59 9.98 2.25
N VAL A 45 2.08 8.77 2.48
CA VAL A 45 1.83 7.79 1.42
C VAL A 45 0.34 7.84 1.07
N ALA A 46 0.02 8.24 -0.16
CA ALA A 46 -1.35 8.30 -0.64
C ALA A 46 -1.70 7.07 -1.49
N ILE A 47 -2.71 6.30 -1.06
CA ILE A 47 -3.29 5.21 -1.86
C ILE A 47 -4.62 5.69 -2.43
N LEU A 48 -4.65 5.95 -3.75
CA LEU A 48 -5.82 6.45 -4.46
C LEU A 48 -6.63 5.32 -5.11
N ASP A 49 -6.82 4.23 -4.37
CA ASP A 49 -7.53 3.05 -4.83
C ASP A 49 -8.54 2.61 -3.76
N SER A 50 -9.84 2.79 -4.03
CA SER A 50 -10.92 2.45 -3.09
C SER A 50 -10.96 0.95 -2.75
N ARG A 51 -10.31 0.09 -3.55
CA ARG A 51 -10.20 -1.35 -3.26
C ARG A 51 -9.42 -1.64 -1.99
N ILE A 52 -8.58 -0.72 -1.54
CA ILE A 52 -7.80 -0.88 -0.31
C ILE A 52 -8.71 -0.98 0.94
N VAL A 53 -9.89 -0.34 0.90
CA VAL A 53 -10.88 -0.37 1.98
C VAL A 53 -12.01 -1.35 1.67
N THR A 54 -12.45 -1.42 0.42
CA THR A 54 -13.65 -2.18 0.03
C THR A 54 -13.43 -3.67 -0.17
N LYS A 55 -12.19 -4.12 -0.41
CA LYS A 55 -11.87 -5.53 -0.65
C LYS A 55 -11.21 -6.16 0.55
N ARG A 56 -11.56 -7.42 0.83
CA ARG A 56 -11.01 -8.21 1.95
C ARG A 56 -9.49 -8.31 1.93
N TYR A 57 -8.88 -8.35 0.73
CA TYR A 57 -7.43 -8.39 0.58
C TYR A 57 -6.74 -7.04 0.83
N GLY A 58 -7.49 -5.95 0.99
CA GLY A 58 -6.93 -4.62 1.25
C GLY A 58 -6.09 -4.58 2.52
N SER A 59 -6.50 -5.32 3.56
CA SER A 59 -5.71 -5.47 4.79
C SER A 59 -4.34 -6.11 4.55
N VAL A 60 -4.22 -7.07 3.62
CA VAL A 60 -2.94 -7.68 3.25
C VAL A 60 -1.99 -6.64 2.66
N LEU A 61 -2.51 -5.79 1.76
CA LEU A 61 -1.73 -4.70 1.16
C LEU A 61 -1.37 -3.62 2.18
N LEU A 62 -2.27 -3.29 3.11
CA LEU A 62 -2.00 -2.31 4.17
C LEU A 62 -0.96 -2.81 5.18
N ASN A 63 -0.96 -4.12 5.45
CA ASN A 63 -0.04 -4.76 6.38
C ASN A 63 1.34 -5.06 5.77
N SER A 64 1.49 -4.94 4.44
CA SER A 64 2.81 -5.03 3.80
C SER A 64 3.62 -3.74 3.89
N MET A 65 3.00 -2.64 4.32
CA MET A 65 3.67 -1.37 4.59
C MET A 65 4.08 -1.28 6.07
N PRO A 66 5.06 -0.42 6.41
CA PRO A 66 5.33 -0.01 7.79
C PRO A 66 4.04 0.44 8.53
N PRO A 67 4.00 0.36 9.87
CA PRO A 67 2.83 0.74 10.66
C PRO A 67 2.64 2.26 10.70
N LEU A 68 2.23 2.82 9.56
CA LEU A 68 1.89 4.23 9.40
C LEU A 68 0.52 4.50 10.02
N TRP A 69 0.36 5.70 10.59
CA TRP A 69 -0.97 6.21 10.90
C TRP A 69 -1.78 6.41 9.62
N ARG A 70 -3.07 6.07 9.67
CA ARG A 70 -3.96 6.01 8.50
C ARG A 70 -5.11 6.98 8.66
N THR A 71 -5.46 7.67 7.60
CA THR A 71 -6.68 8.47 7.50
C THR A 71 -7.24 8.42 6.08
N SER A 72 -8.56 8.51 5.93
CA SER A 72 -9.24 8.76 4.65
C SER A 72 -9.70 10.21 4.52
N ASP A 73 -9.50 11.03 5.55
CA ASP A 73 -9.89 12.43 5.58
C ASP A 73 -8.84 13.28 4.85
N LYS A 74 -9.27 13.96 3.79
CA LYS A 74 -8.43 14.80 2.95
C LYS A 74 -7.90 16.03 3.68
N ASP A 75 -8.68 16.62 4.58
CA ASP A 75 -8.29 17.84 5.28
C ASP A 75 -7.23 17.54 6.33
N VAL A 76 -7.34 16.38 6.98
CA VAL A 76 -6.30 15.84 7.86
C VAL A 76 -4.98 15.63 7.11
N VAL A 77 -5.00 15.11 5.89
CA VAL A 77 -3.79 14.94 5.07
C VAL A 77 -3.18 16.29 4.69
N ARG A 78 -4.01 17.25 4.25
CA ARG A 78 -3.57 18.61 3.90
C ARG A 78 -2.91 19.32 5.07
N GLU A 79 -3.52 19.23 6.24
CA GLU A 79 -3.00 19.81 7.47
C GLU A 79 -1.67 19.17 7.87
N SER A 80 -1.56 17.84 7.74
CA SER A 80 -0.31 17.13 7.99
C SER A 80 0.80 17.63 7.06
N LEU A 81 0.52 17.77 5.75
CA LEU A 81 1.49 18.27 4.78
C LEU A 81 1.94 19.70 5.05
N LYS A 82 1.04 20.59 5.51
CA LYS A 82 1.41 21.96 5.91
C LYS A 82 2.42 21.95 7.06
N ARG A 83 2.13 21.20 8.13
CA ARG A 83 3.01 21.06 9.30
C ARG A 83 4.40 20.52 8.92
N LEU A 84 4.46 19.58 7.97
CA LEU A 84 5.73 19.05 7.47
C LEU A 84 6.54 20.09 6.69
N ASN A 85 5.88 20.98 5.96
CA ASN A 85 6.54 22.05 5.21
C ASN A 85 7.02 23.19 6.13
N GLU A 86 6.29 23.44 7.21
CA GLU A 86 6.60 24.49 8.20
C GLU A 86 7.72 24.09 9.16
N GLY A 87 8.17 22.82 9.14
CA GLY A 87 9.39 22.37 9.81
C GLY A 87 9.29 22.13 11.32
N LEU A 88 8.06 22.02 11.86
CA LEU A 88 7.68 22.25 13.27
C LEU A 88 7.64 23.73 13.65
#